data_AF-A0A967BHS4-F1
#
_entry.id   AF-A0A967BHS4-F1
#
_cell.length_a   1.000
_cell.length_b   1.000
_cell.length_c   1.000
_cell.angle_alpha   90.00
_cell.angle_beta   90.00
_cell.angle_gamma   90.00
#
_symmetry.space_group_name_H-M   'P 1'
#
loop_
_entity.id
_entity.type
_entity.pdbx_description
1 polymer ?
#
loop_
_entity_poly.entity_id
_entity_poly.type
_entity_poly.pdbx_seq_one_letter_code
_entity_poly.pdbx_strand_id
1 'polypeptide(L)' 'MKHRSLFETPSPALTMEDANRILDALGPMPAEVLAAMVDYGLSDHEIGRYFKLPHDMIAKLREHWGINGNA' A
#
# COMPACT_ATOMS: atom_id res chain seq x y z
N MET A 1 -3.53 -32.90 -18.23
CA MET A 1 -2.39 -32.26 -17.53
C MET A 1 -2.83 -30.87 -17.11
N LYS A 2 -3.01 -30.63 -15.80
CA LYS A 2 -3.39 -29.30 -15.27
C LYS A 2 -2.11 -28.51 -15.05
N HIS A 3 -1.87 -27.51 -15.88
CA HIS A 3 -0.75 -26.59 -15.72
C HIS A 3 -1.09 -25.61 -14.57
N ARG A 4 -0.95 -26.06 -13.33
CA ARG A 4 -1.04 -25.18 -12.16
C ARG A 4 0.25 -24.36 -12.12
N SER A 5 0.17 -23.11 -12.55
CA SER A 5 1.29 -22.16 -12.46
C SER A 5 1.71 -22.04 -11.00
N LEU A 6 2.93 -22.48 -10.69
CA LEU A 6 3.52 -22.56 -9.34
C LEU A 6 4.16 -21.24 -8.89
N PHE A 7 3.79 -20.12 -9.53
CA PHE A 7 4.33 -18.80 -9.20
C PHE A 7 3.25 -17.84 -8.71
N GLU A 8 2.35 -18.33 -7.85
CA GLU A 8 1.82 -17.48 -6.79
C GLU A 8 2.92 -17.40 -5.72
N THR A 9 3.96 -16.59 -5.96
CA THR A 9 4.78 -16.14 -4.83
C THR A 9 3.80 -15.43 -3.89
N PRO A 10 3.63 -15.88 -2.64
CA PRO A 10 2.94 -15.06 -1.65
C PRO A 10 3.61 -13.70 -1.71
N SER A 11 2.84 -12.62 -1.96
CA SER A 11 3.40 -11.27 -1.83
C SER A 11 4.14 -11.27 -0.49
N PRO A 12 5.46 -11.04 -0.47
CA PRO A 12 6.21 -11.18 0.76
C PRO A 12 5.52 -10.28 1.77
N ALA A 13 5.14 -10.87 2.91
CA ALA A 13 4.57 -10.12 4.01
C ALA A 13 5.48 -8.91 4.26
N LEU A 14 4.88 -7.73 4.51
CA LEU A 14 5.64 -6.52 4.81
C LEU A 14 6.70 -6.83 5.86
N THR A 15 7.94 -6.45 5.60
CA THR A 15 9.04 -6.66 6.55
C THR A 15 8.95 -5.66 7.69
N MET A 16 9.70 -5.89 8.77
CA MET A 16 9.85 -4.88 9.84
C MET A 16 10.47 -3.57 9.32
N GLU A 17 11.34 -3.64 8.31
CA GLU A 17 11.88 -2.44 7.66
C GLU A 17 10.78 -1.68 6.92
N ASP A 18 9.90 -2.39 6.20
CA ASP A 18 8.74 -1.77 5.55
C ASP A 18 7.81 -1.11 6.57
N ALA A 19 7.55 -1.77 7.70
CA ALA A 19 6.72 -1.21 8.77
C ALA A 19 7.31 0.09 9.33
N ASN A 20 8.63 0.13 9.58
CA ASN A 20 9.30 1.36 10.02
C ASN A 20 9.21 2.46 8.96
N ARG A 21 9.46 2.14 7.69
CA ARG A 21 9.36 3.10 6.59
C ARG A 21 7.94 3.67 6.45
N ILE A 22 6.93 2.83 6.63
CA ILE A 22 5.52 3.25 6.60
C ILE A 22 5.22 4.21 7.75
N LEU A 23 5.66 3.90 8.98
CA LEU A 23 5.46 4.76 10.14
C LEU A 23 6.22 6.09 10.03
N ASP A 24 7.44 6.05 9.50
CA ASP A 24 8.24 7.26 9.27
C ASP A 24 7.60 8.19 8.23
N ALA A 25 6.98 7.61 7.19
CA ALA A 25 6.40 8.37 6.08
C ALA A 25 4.95 8.83 6.36
N LEU A 26 4.10 7.95 6.85
CA LEU A 26 2.66 8.21 7.06
C LEU A 26 2.34 8.61 8.51
N GLY A 27 3.30 8.53 9.42
CA GLY A 27 3.12 8.86 10.82
C GLY A 27 2.46 7.72 11.64
N PRO A 28 2.07 8.01 12.89
CA PRO A 28 1.60 6.99 13.84
C PRO A 28 0.21 6.42 13.51
N MET A 29 -0.51 7.04 12.57
CA MET A 29 -1.88 6.71 12.15
C MET A 29 -1.89 6.51 10.63
N PRO A 30 -1.21 5.48 10.10
CA PRO A 30 -0.96 5.34 8.67
C PRO A 30 -2.25 5.06 7.87
N ALA A 31 -3.23 4.39 8.47
CA ALA A 31 -4.50 4.11 7.82
C ALA A 31 -5.34 5.38 7.64
N GLU A 32 -5.40 6.23 8.66
CA GLU A 32 -6.15 7.50 8.63
C GLU A 32 -5.54 8.49 7.63
N VAL A 33 -4.20 8.58 7.60
CA VAL A 33 -3.50 9.42 6.62
C VAL A 33 -3.76 8.92 5.20
N LEU A 34 -3.68 7.61 4.97
CA LEU A 34 -3.94 7.03 3.66
C LEU A 34 -5.40 7.25 3.21
N ALA A 35 -6.37 7.06 4.12
CA ALA A 35 -7.78 7.33 3.84
C ALA A 35 -8.02 8.80 3.46
N ALA A 36 -7.43 9.74 4.21
CA ALA A 36 -7.57 11.16 3.91
C ALA A 36 -7.02 11.53 2.52
N MET A 37 -5.89 10.95 2.10
CA MET A 37 -5.34 11.22 0.77
C MET A 37 -6.22 10.68 -0.35
N VAL A 38 -6.81 9.50 -0.14
CA VAL A 38 -7.80 8.94 -1.06
C VAL A 38 -9.06 9.81 -1.11
N ASP A 39 -9.55 10.31 0.02
CA ASP A 39 -10.70 11.22 0.09
C ASP A 39 -10.42 12.56 -0.61
N TYR A 40 -9.16 13.01 -0.61
CA TYR A 40 -8.71 14.15 -1.43
C TYR A 40 -8.62 13.84 -2.93
N GLY A 41 -8.88 12.61 -3.33
CA GLY A 41 -8.94 12.17 -4.73
C GLY A 41 -7.59 11.77 -5.33
N LEU A 42 -6.55 11.56 -4.51
CA LEU A 42 -5.23 11.16 -5.01
C LEU A 42 -5.21 9.66 -5.35
N SER A 43 -4.54 9.33 -6.45
CA SER A 43 -4.23 7.95 -6.84
C SER A 43 -3.08 7.36 -6.04
N ASP A 44 -2.95 6.02 -6.01
CA ASP A 44 -1.85 5.31 -5.34
C ASP A 44 -0.47 5.79 -5.83
N HIS A 45 -0.36 6.17 -7.12
CA HIS A 45 0.85 6.77 -7.69
C HIS A 45 1.18 8.15 -7.13
N GLU A 46 0.18 9.01 -6.95
CA GLU A 46 0.36 10.36 -6.40
C GLU A 46 0.69 10.32 -4.91
N ILE A 47 0.02 9.45 -4.17
CA ILE A 47 0.28 9.20 -2.75
C ILE A 47 1.70 8.66 -2.57
N GLY A 48 2.09 7.65 -3.34
CA GLY A 48 3.44 7.09 -3.31
C GLY A 48 4.51 8.13 -3.62
N ARG A 49 4.26 9.00 -4.62
CA ARG A 49 5.16 10.12 -4.94
C ARG A 49 5.27 11.11 -3.78
N TYR A 50 4.16 11.47 -3.15
CA TYR A 50 4.11 12.44 -2.05
C TYR A 50 4.92 11.95 -0.83
N PHE A 51 4.69 10.71 -0.41
CA PHE A 51 5.34 10.10 0.75
C PHE A 51 6.68 9.40 0.45
N LYS A 52 7.11 9.39 -0.82
CA LYS A 52 8.30 8.65 -1.28
C LYS A 52 8.23 7.15 -0.97
N LEU A 53 7.04 6.57 -1.11
CA LEU A 53 6.78 5.14 -0.97
C LEU A 53 6.47 4.51 -2.34
N PRO A 54 6.79 3.21 -2.56
CA PRO A 54 6.36 2.51 -3.76
C PRO A 54 4.83 2.51 -3.88
N HIS A 55 4.28 2.80 -5.07
CA HIS A 55 2.83 2.81 -5.29
C HIS A 55 2.20 1.43 -5.03
N ASP A 56 2.89 0.33 -5.35
CA ASP A 56 2.45 -1.02 -5.00
C ASP A 56 2.30 -1.24 -3.49
N MET A 57 3.12 -0.57 -2.68
CA MET A 57 3.01 -0.62 -1.21
C MET A 57 1.75 0.14 -0.75
N ILE A 58 1.47 1.29 -1.36
CA ILE A 58 0.25 2.06 -1.08
C ILE A 58 -0.99 1.23 -1.43
N ALA A 59 -1.03 0.63 -2.62
CA ALA A 59 -2.13 -0.23 -3.05
C ALA A 59 -2.37 -1.38 -2.07
N LYS A 60 -1.30 -2.07 -1.62
CA LYS A 60 -1.40 -3.16 -0.63
C LYS A 60 -1.94 -2.69 0.72
N LEU A 61 -1.49 -1.54 1.22
CA LEU A 61 -1.99 -0.97 2.47
C LEU A 61 -3.47 -0.59 2.37
N ARG A 62 -3.83 -0.01 1.23
CA ARG A 62 -5.20 0.38 0.90
C ARG A 62 -6.13 -0.84 0.87
N GLU A 63 -5.72 -1.91 0.20
CA GLU A 63 -6.41 -3.20 0.19
C GLU A 63 -6.51 -3.82 1.60
N HIS A 64 -5.40 -3.80 2.35
CA HIS A 64 -5.35 -4.35 3.72
C HIS A 64 -6.34 -3.67 4.68
N TRP A 65 -6.50 -2.36 4.57
CA TRP A 65 -7.42 -1.57 5.39
C TRP A 65 -8.81 -1.35 4.77
N GLY A 66 -9.07 -1.89 3.58
CA GLY A 66 -10.37 -1.75 2.91
C GLY A 66 -10.72 -0.32 2.52
N ILE A 67 -9.71 0.51 2.21
CA ILE A 67 -9.89 1.90 1.79
C ILE A 67 -10.22 1.89 0.29
N ASN A 68 -11.42 2.30 -0.11
CA ASN A 68 -11.82 2.28 -1.53
C ASN A 68 -11.33 3.56 -2.23
N GLY A 69 -10.32 3.45 -3.10
CA GLY A 69 -9.76 4.57 -3.84
C GLY A 69 -10.17 4.61 -5.31
N ASN A 70 -9.95 5.77 -5.94
CA ASN A 70 -9.88 5.85 -7.40
C ASN A 70 -8.60 5.13 -7.85
N ALA A 71 -8.75 4.10 -8.67
CA ALA A 71 -7.65 3.35 -9.26
C ALA A 71 -6.76 4.25 -10.14
#